data_AF-A0AAE7JPV2-F1
#
_entry.id   AF-A0AAE7JPV2-F1
#
_cell.length_a   1.000
_cell.length_b   1.000
_cell.length_c   1.000
_cell.angle_alpha   90.00
_cell.angle_beta   90.00
_cell.angle_gamma   90.00
#
_symmetry.space_group_name_H-M   'P 1'
#
loop_
_entity.id
_entity.type
_entity.pdbx_description
1 polymer ?
#
loop_
_entity_poly.entity_id
_entity_poly.type
_entity_poly.pdbx_seq_one_letter_code
_entity_poly.pdbx_strand_id
1 'polypeptide(L)' 'MQKDIDYLRACFWGFEYKFKTEKEAILFFVDESIKDLENKRYEKVKEYLYLIKFGGYKLDE' A
#
# COMPACT_ATOMS: atom_id res chain seq x y z
N MET A 1 10.93 3.48 15.20
CA MET A 1 10.64 4.34 14.03
C MET A 1 11.30 3.84 12.76
N GLN A 2 12.64 3.86 12.60
CA GLN A 2 13.30 3.31 11.39
C GLN A 2 13.06 1.81 11.23
N LYS A 3 13.21 1.03 12.32
CA LYS A 3 12.93 -0.42 12.33
C LYS A 3 11.49 -0.78 11.93
N ASP A 4 10.52 0.07 12.29
CA ASP A 4 9.11 -0.15 11.95
C ASP A 4 8.85 0.13 10.46
N ILE A 5 9.53 1.14 9.90
CA ILE A 5 9.49 1.44 8.46
C ILE A 5 10.13 0.31 7.66
N ASP A 6 11.27 -0.22 8.13
CA ASP A 6 11.96 -1.31 7.46
C ASP A 6 11.17 -2.62 7.56
N TYR A 7 10.48 -2.86 8.69
CA TYR A 7 9.54 -3.97 8.85
C TYR A 7 8.33 -3.83 7.91
N LEU A 8 7.71 -2.66 7.85
CA LEU A 8 6.59 -2.39 6.93
C LEU A 8 7.06 -2.53 5.48
N ARG A 9 8.23 -1.99 5.13
CA ARG A 9 8.87 -2.22 3.84
C ARG A 9 9.05 -3.70 3.60
N ALA A 10 9.60 -4.50 4.50
CA ALA A 10 9.77 -5.94 4.32
C ALA A 10 8.43 -6.69 4.16
N CYS A 11 7.37 -6.27 4.87
CA CYS A 11 6.03 -6.84 4.72
C CYS A 11 5.39 -6.53 3.36
N PHE A 12 5.77 -5.41 2.73
CA PHE A 12 5.19 -4.94 1.48
C PHE A 12 6.13 -5.10 0.26
N TRP A 13 7.42 -5.29 0.48
CA TRP A 13 8.46 -5.55 -0.51
C TRP A 13 8.43 -7.04 -0.82
N GLY A 14 7.58 -7.41 -1.78
CA GLY A 14 7.29 -8.81 -2.11
C GLY A 14 5.82 -9.11 -2.29
N PHE A 15 4.91 -8.17 -1.99
CA PHE A 15 3.57 -8.26 -2.56
C PHE A 15 3.69 -7.95 -4.06
N GLU A 16 3.63 -9.00 -4.88
CA GLU A 16 3.45 -8.88 -6.33
C GLU A 16 2.06 -8.31 -6.60
N TYR A 17 1.96 -7.00 -6.53
CA TYR A 17 0.81 -6.32 -7.08
C TYR A 17 0.99 -6.22 -8.59
N LYS A 18 0.02 -6.73 -9.34
CA LYS A 18 -0.01 -6.71 -10.81
C LYS A 18 -0.39 -5.33 -11.34
N PHE A 19 0.30 -4.28 -10.94
CA PHE A 19 0.10 -2.92 -11.46
C PHE A 19 1.16 -2.62 -12.51
N LYS A 20 0.76 -1.99 -13.61
CA LYS A 20 1.70 -1.63 -14.69
C LYS A 20 2.52 -0.40 -14.33
N THR A 21 2.00 0.44 -13.43
CA THR A 21 2.67 1.67 -12.98
C THR A 21 2.44 1.93 -11.49
N GLU A 22 3.34 2.69 -10.86
CA GLU A 22 3.16 3.16 -9.48
C GLU A 22 1.90 4.02 -9.34
N LYS A 23 1.56 4.80 -10.38
CA LYS A 23 0.34 5.60 -10.42
C LYS A 23 -0.92 4.74 -10.29
N GLU A 24 -0.99 3.63 -11.02
CA GLU A 24 -2.11 2.69 -10.93
C GLU A 24 -2.22 2.08 -9.53
N ALA A 25 -1.08 1.69 -8.94
CA ALA A 25 -1.04 1.14 -7.60
C ALA A 25 -1.54 2.14 -6.56
N ILE A 26 -1.02 3.38 -6.58
CA ILE A 26 -1.42 4.44 -5.64
C ILE A 26 -2.90 4.73 -5.77
N LEU A 27 -3.42 4.91 -6.98
CA LEU A 27 -4.84 5.17 -7.21
C LEU A 27 -5.72 4.03 -6.66
N PHE A 28 -5.34 2.77 -6.92
CA PHE A 28 -6.05 1.61 -6.39
C PHE A 28 -6.12 1.64 -4.85
N PHE A 29 -4.98 1.85 -4.17
CA PHE A 29 -4.97 1.85 -2.70
C PHE A 29 -5.70 3.06 -2.11
N VAL A 30 -5.72 4.21 -2.79
CA VAL A 30 -6.52 5.36 -2.38
C VAL A 30 -8.01 5.03 -2.45
N ASP A 31 -8.47 4.43 -3.56
CA ASP A 31 -9.88 4.05 -3.73
C ASP A 31 -10.32 3.03 -2.67
N GLU A 32 -9.50 2.00 -2.41
CA GLU A 32 -9.77 1.01 -1.35
C GLU A 32 -9.76 1.65 0.04
N SER A 33 -8.87 2.62 0.30
CA SER A 33 -8.84 3.36 1.56
C SER A 33 -10.13 4.13 1.81
N ILE A 34 -10.71 4.74 0.78
CA ILE A 34 -11.97 5.49 0.90
C ILE A 34 -13.13 4.53 1.18
N LYS A 35 -13.24 3.43 0.43
CA LYS A 35 -14.27 2.40 0.67
C LYS A 35 -14.21 1.85 2.09
N ASP A 36 -13.00 1.60 2.61
CA ASP A 36 -12.83 1.06 3.95
C ASP A 36 -13.07 2.09 5.04
N LEU A 37 -12.78 3.36 4.76
CA LEU A 37 -13.10 4.47 5.65
C LEU A 37 -14.62 4.62 5.82
N GLU A 38 -15.39 4.56 4.73
CA GLU A 38 -16.86 4.59 4.75
C GLU A 38 -17.46 3.43 5.57
N ASN A 39 -16.81 2.26 5.51
CA ASN A 39 -17.18 1.08 6.28
C ASN A 39 -16.55 1.01 7.68
N LYS A 40 -15.90 2.08 8.14
CA LYS A 40 -15.22 2.18 9.46
C LYS A 40 -14.15 1.10 9.70
N ARG A 41 -13.55 0.57 8.64
CA ARG A 41 -12.46 -0.43 8.68
C ARG A 41 -11.09 0.26 8.81
N TYR A 42 -10.88 1.01 9.88
CA TYR A 42 -9.71 1.89 10.04
C TYR A 42 -8.35 1.19 9.94
N GLU A 43 -8.28 -0.06 10.38
CA GLU A 43 -7.02 -0.82 10.35
C GLU A 43 -6.60 -1.15 8.92
N LYS A 44 -7.56 -1.40 8.03
CA LYS A 44 -7.31 -1.54 6.60
C LYS A 44 -6.91 -0.24 5.94
N VAL A 45 -7.58 0.86 6.28
CA VAL A 45 -7.19 2.21 5.81
C VAL A 45 -5.73 2.49 6.15
N LYS A 46 -5.30 2.16 7.37
CA LYS A 46 -3.91 2.36 7.81
C LYS A 46 -2.93 1.48 7.05
N GLU A 47 -3.27 0.21 6.79
CA GLU A 47 -2.47 -0.69 5.94
C GLU A 47 -2.28 -0.12 4.53
N TYR A 48 -3.35 0.34 3.88
CA TYR A 48 -3.29 0.93 2.54
C TYR A 48 -2.46 2.22 2.49
N LEU A 49 -2.58 3.09 3.49
CA LEU A 49 -1.75 4.29 3.57
C LEU A 49 -0.26 3.95 3.77
N TYR A 50 0.05 2.89 4.51
CA TYR A 50 1.44 2.42 4.61
C TYR A 50 1.94 1.79 3.31
N LEU A 51 1.09 1.07 2.58
CA LEU A 51 1.40 0.57 1.25
C LEU A 51 1.73 1.71 0.29
N ILE A 52 0.94 2.80 0.30
CA ILE A 52 1.21 4.00 -0.51
C ILE A 52 2.53 4.67 -0.11
N LYS A 53 2.78 4.79 1.20
CA LYS A 53 3.94 5.53 1.72
C LYS A 53 5.26 4.77 1.61
N PHE A 54 5.20 3.45 1.78
CA PHE A 54 6.40 2.61 1.98
C PHE A 54 6.50 1.43 1.02
N GLY A 55 5.46 1.14 0.24
CA GLY A 55 5.47 0.07 -0.75
C GLY A 55 6.55 0.29 -1.80
N GLY A 56 7.31 -0.78 -2.09
CA GLY A 56 8.17 -0.84 -3.27
C GLY A 56 7.38 -1.50 -4.39
N TYR A 57 6.83 -0.69 -5.30
CA TYR A 57 6.10 -1.22 -6.45
C TYR A 57 7.13 -1.77 -7.44
N LYS A 58 7.19 -3.09 -7.58
CA LYS A 58 7.93 -3.70 -8.69
C LYS A 58 7.16 -3.40 -9.96
N LEU A 59 7.72 -2.52 -10.78
CA LEU A 59 7.27 -2.30 -12.16
C LEU A 59 7.73 -3.52 -12.97
N ASP A 60 6.83 -4.10 -13.77
CA ASP A 60 7.24 -5.07 -14.79
C ASP A 60 8.22 -4.37 -15.76
N GLU A 61 9.45 -4.88 -15.86
CA GLU A 61 10.44 -4.49 -16.88
C GLU A 61 10.05 -5.03 -18.27
#